data_AF-A0A6J6BIU8-F1
#
_entry.id   AF-A0A6J6BIU8-F1
#
_cell.length_a   1.000
_cell.length_b   1.000
_cell.length_c   1.000
_cell.angle_alpha   90.00
_cell.angle_beta   90.00
_cell.angle_gamma   90.00
#
_symmetry.space_group_name_H-M   'P 1'
#
loop_
_entity.id
_entity.type
_entity.pdbx_description
1 polymer ?
#
loop_
_entity_poly.entity_id
_entity_poly.type
_entity_poly.pdbx_seq_one_letter_code
_entity_poly.pdbx_strand_id
1 'polypeptide(L)'
;MDPKVLTIKLTLYRTSGDSPILASLIRAAEQGKQVAALVELKARFDEERNIEWARRLEQAGVHVVYGLVGLKTHTKTCLVVRQEGDGVRRYCHIGTGNYNSKTARTYEDIGLLTADEQAGADLSQLFNYLTGYARNVEYQRLLVAPHSLRSGLVELIRNERTAGQGKGHIVMKMNSLADPELIEELYSASADGVRVELIVRGICCLRPGVPGLSENITVRSIVGRYLEHSRIYRFGNGRGPSVPLHFIGSADLMPRNLDRRVEAMVPIEDPALAQRIDDVLQVSLSDDSLAWELADSDWTPVTRRRTVETHLELQRLAMERASIEIR
;
A
#
# COMPACT_ATOMS: atom_id res chain seq x y z
N MET A 1 -8.25 -12.31 25.17
CA MET A 1 -8.93 -12.19 23.86
C MET A 1 -10.25 -11.49 24.12
N ASP A 2 -10.70 -10.57 23.25
CA ASP A 2 -12.00 -9.91 23.42
C ASP A 2 -13.14 -10.92 23.17
N PRO A 3 -14.06 -11.15 24.14
CA PRO A 3 -15.18 -12.08 23.96
C PRO A 3 -16.11 -11.68 22.81
N LYS A 4 -16.20 -10.40 22.47
CA LYS A 4 -17.08 -9.88 21.40
C LYS A 4 -16.51 -10.06 20.00
N VAL A 5 -15.24 -10.41 19.85
CA VAL A 5 -14.69 -10.75 18.52
C VAL A 5 -15.31 -12.06 18.06
N LEU A 6 -15.79 -12.10 16.82
CA LEU A 6 -16.42 -13.24 16.19
C LEU A 6 -15.49 -13.90 15.17
N THR A 7 -14.87 -13.08 14.31
CA THR A 7 -14.07 -13.54 13.17
C THR A 7 -12.78 -12.74 13.03
N ILE A 8 -11.71 -13.41 12.63
CA ILE A 8 -10.44 -12.79 12.23
C ILE A 8 -10.04 -13.36 10.86
N LYS A 9 -9.83 -12.49 9.87
CA LYS A 9 -9.27 -12.87 8.56
C LYS A 9 -7.98 -12.09 8.32
N LEU A 10 -6.89 -12.76 7.93
CA LEU A 10 -5.61 -12.09 7.73
C LEU A 10 -4.80 -12.71 6.59
N THR A 11 -4.10 -11.87 5.83
CA THR A 11 -3.15 -12.30 4.81
C THR A 11 -1.74 -12.44 5.38
N LEU A 12 -1.20 -13.65 5.39
CA LEU A 12 0.15 -13.95 5.85
C LEU A 12 1.11 -14.04 4.66
N TYR A 13 1.93 -13.00 4.50
CA TYR A 13 3.02 -12.97 3.53
C TYR A 13 4.36 -12.97 4.25
N ARG A 14 5.13 -14.06 4.15
CA ARG A 14 6.47 -14.22 4.76
C ARG A 14 6.50 -13.84 6.25
N THR A 15 6.02 -14.74 7.11
CA THR A 15 6.14 -14.57 8.57
C THR A 15 7.55 -14.91 9.03
N SER A 16 8.09 -14.20 10.02
CA SER A 16 9.32 -14.62 10.71
C SER A 16 9.09 -15.92 11.49
N GLY A 17 10.16 -16.70 11.72
CA GLY A 17 10.13 -18.00 12.40
C GLY A 17 9.54 -18.02 13.82
N ASP A 18 9.40 -16.86 14.49
CA ASP A 18 8.57 -16.71 15.68
C ASP A 18 7.70 -15.46 15.48
N SER A 19 6.55 -15.62 14.83
CA SER A 19 5.63 -14.51 14.62
C SER A 19 4.58 -14.47 15.74
N PRO A 20 4.56 -13.42 16.59
CA PRO A 20 3.52 -13.24 17.62
C PRO A 20 2.10 -13.24 17.05
N ILE A 21 1.95 -12.92 15.76
CA ILE A 21 0.67 -12.94 15.05
C ILE A 21 0.18 -14.38 14.89
N LEU A 22 1.05 -15.33 14.52
CA LEU A 22 0.67 -16.74 14.41
C LEU A 22 0.17 -17.28 15.74
N ALA A 23 0.91 -17.01 16.82
CA ALA A 23 0.49 -17.39 18.17
C ALA A 23 -0.86 -16.76 18.56
N SER A 24 -1.12 -15.53 18.11
CA SER A 24 -2.39 -14.84 18.38
C SER A 24 -3.55 -15.43 17.58
N LEU A 25 -3.33 -15.84 16.32
CA LEU A 25 -4.33 -16.52 15.50
C LEU A 25 -4.68 -17.90 16.05
N ILE A 26 -3.68 -18.67 16.48
CA ILE A 26 -3.86 -19.98 17.14
C ILE A 26 -4.72 -19.81 18.40
N ARG A 27 -4.32 -18.91 19.31
CA ARG A 27 -5.10 -18.65 20.54
C ARG A 27 -6.51 -18.19 20.28
N ALA A 28 -6.74 -17.43 19.20
CA ALA A 28 -8.09 -17.00 18.83
C ALA A 28 -8.94 -18.20 18.37
N ALA A 29 -8.39 -19.08 17.53
CA ALA A 29 -9.09 -20.28 17.07
C ALA A 29 -9.39 -21.25 18.23
N GLU A 30 -8.42 -21.49 19.12
CA GLU A 30 -8.58 -22.31 20.33
C GLU A 30 -9.66 -21.78 21.28
N GLN A 31 -9.92 -20.46 21.26
CA GLN A 31 -10.97 -19.82 22.03
C GLN A 31 -12.30 -19.70 21.26
N GLY A 32 -12.46 -20.47 20.19
CA GLY A 32 -13.71 -20.59 19.43
C GLY A 32 -13.99 -19.43 18.48
N LYS A 33 -13.00 -18.57 18.19
CA LYS A 33 -13.16 -17.51 17.17
C LYS A 33 -13.02 -18.12 15.79
N GLN A 34 -13.80 -17.64 14.82
CA GLN A 34 -13.62 -18.05 13.43
C GLN A 34 -12.39 -17.37 12.85
N VAL A 35 -11.32 -18.13 12.62
CA VAL A 35 -10.07 -17.58 12.09
C VAL A 35 -9.83 -18.11 10.69
N ALA A 36 -9.58 -17.22 9.73
CA ALA A 36 -9.13 -17.56 8.39
C ALA A 36 -7.78 -16.90 8.09
N ALA A 37 -6.83 -17.68 7.61
CA ALA A 37 -5.49 -17.20 7.31
C ALA A 37 -5.12 -17.55 5.87
N LEU A 38 -4.81 -16.53 5.07
CA LEU A 38 -4.31 -16.75 3.73
C LEU A 38 -2.79 -16.89 3.76
N VAL A 39 -2.26 -18.05 3.36
CA VAL A 39 -0.82 -18.36 3.42
C VAL A 39 -0.27 -18.51 2.01
N GLU A 40 0.67 -17.65 1.64
CA GLU A 40 1.38 -17.77 0.36
C GLU A 40 2.52 -18.80 0.48
N LEU A 41 2.32 -20.00 -0.10
CA LEU A 41 3.32 -21.06 -0.08
C LEU A 41 4.50 -20.78 -1.02
N LYS A 42 4.31 -20.09 -2.16
CA LYS A 42 5.36 -19.88 -3.18
C LYS A 42 6.29 -18.70 -2.87
N ALA A 43 6.53 -18.44 -1.59
CA ALA A 43 7.49 -17.43 -1.14
C ALA A 43 8.91 -18.00 -1.24
N ARG A 44 9.70 -17.52 -2.22
CA ARG A 44 11.10 -17.95 -2.41
C ARG A 44 11.87 -17.94 -1.08
N PHE A 45 12.50 -19.06 -0.74
CA PHE A 45 13.35 -19.33 0.43
C PHE A 45 12.64 -19.55 1.79
N ASP A 46 11.31 -19.52 1.88
CA ASP A 46 10.56 -19.75 3.13
C ASP A 46 9.53 -20.90 3.03
N GLU A 47 9.59 -21.72 1.97
CA GLU A 47 8.55 -22.71 1.61
C GLU A 47 8.31 -23.75 2.73
N GLU A 48 9.35 -24.42 3.22
CA GLU A 48 9.23 -25.42 4.30
C GLU A 48 8.60 -24.84 5.57
N ARG A 49 9.03 -23.62 5.94
CA ARG A 49 8.55 -22.94 7.14
C ARG A 49 7.09 -22.52 7.00
N ASN A 50 6.68 -22.04 5.82
CA ASN A 50 5.28 -21.70 5.55
C ASN A 50 4.37 -22.94 5.59
N ILE A 51 4.86 -24.10 5.14
CA ILE A 51 4.12 -25.38 5.24
C ILE A 51 3.95 -25.80 6.70
N GLU A 52 5.01 -25.71 7.51
CA GLU A 52 4.91 -26.02 8.94
C GLU A 52 3.91 -25.12 9.66
N TRP A 53 3.94 -23.80 9.38
CA TRP A 53 2.99 -22.86 9.95
C TRP A 53 1.55 -23.12 9.53
N ALA A 54 1.33 -23.41 8.25
CA ALA A 54 0.02 -23.77 7.75
C ALA A 54 -0.55 -24.97 8.50
N ARG A 55 0.26 -26.03 8.70
CA ARG A 55 -0.16 -27.21 9.48
C ARG A 55 -0.49 -26.87 10.93
N ARG A 56 0.33 -26.03 11.60
CA ARG A 56 0.07 -25.62 12.99
C ARG A 56 -1.21 -24.79 13.11
N LEU A 57 -1.48 -23.91 12.15
CA LEU A 57 -2.72 -23.14 12.08
C LEU A 57 -3.94 -24.06 11.87
N GLU A 58 -3.85 -24.98 10.90
CA GLU A 58 -4.91 -25.96 10.62
C GLU A 58 -5.23 -26.83 11.85
N GLN A 59 -4.20 -27.32 12.56
CA GLN A 59 -4.35 -28.11 13.79
C GLN A 59 -5.06 -27.34 14.91
N ALA A 60 -4.87 -26.02 14.97
CA ALA A 60 -5.54 -25.15 15.94
C ALA A 60 -6.98 -24.76 15.53
N GLY A 61 -7.47 -25.23 14.38
CA GLY A 61 -8.81 -24.92 13.87
C GLY A 61 -8.89 -23.65 13.01
N VAL A 62 -7.76 -23.09 12.58
CA VAL A 62 -7.73 -21.98 11.63
C VAL A 62 -8.03 -22.49 10.23
N HIS A 63 -8.93 -21.80 9.51
CA HIS A 63 -9.18 -22.06 8.10
C HIS A 63 -8.04 -21.49 7.24
N VAL A 64 -7.07 -22.34 6.91
CA VAL A 64 -5.92 -21.95 6.08
C VAL A 64 -6.28 -22.07 4.60
N VAL A 65 -5.96 -21.02 3.84
CA VAL A 65 -6.21 -20.97 2.40
C VAL A 65 -4.94 -20.54 1.66
N TYR A 66 -4.64 -21.21 0.55
CA TYR A 66 -3.36 -21.08 -0.16
C TYR A 66 -3.39 -20.10 -1.35
N GLY A 67 -4.34 -19.16 -1.34
CA GLY A 67 -4.54 -18.18 -2.42
C GLY A 67 -5.19 -18.79 -3.67
N LEU A 68 -5.33 -17.95 -4.71
CA LEU A 68 -5.93 -18.34 -5.98
C LEU A 68 -4.91 -18.93 -6.94
N VAL A 69 -5.31 -19.95 -7.70
CA VAL A 69 -4.45 -20.58 -8.70
C VAL A 69 -4.04 -19.54 -9.75
N GLY A 70 -2.73 -19.43 -9.99
CA GLY A 70 -2.16 -18.51 -10.98
C GLY A 70 -1.88 -17.09 -10.46
N LEU A 71 -2.38 -16.71 -9.29
CA LEU A 71 -2.13 -15.41 -8.66
C LEU A 71 -1.33 -15.56 -7.38
N LYS A 72 -0.45 -14.59 -7.11
CA LYS A 72 0.24 -14.48 -5.82
C LYS A 72 -0.45 -13.48 -4.93
N THR A 73 -0.69 -13.81 -3.67
CA THR A 73 -1.27 -12.83 -2.74
C THR A 73 -0.17 -11.95 -2.17
N HIS A 74 -0.28 -10.65 -2.39
CA HIS A 74 0.71 -9.67 -1.91
C HIS A 74 0.08 -8.47 -1.21
N THR A 75 -1.25 -8.43 -1.07
CA THR A 75 -1.92 -7.51 -0.16
C THR A 75 -1.61 -7.81 1.31
N LYS A 76 -1.61 -6.78 2.16
CA LYS A 76 -1.31 -6.87 3.60
C LYS A 76 -2.50 -6.36 4.39
N THR A 77 -3.46 -7.25 4.59
CA THR A 77 -4.75 -6.89 5.16
C THR A 77 -5.13 -7.78 6.33
N CYS A 78 -5.85 -7.19 7.28
CA CYS A 78 -6.47 -7.88 8.40
C CYS A 78 -7.89 -7.36 8.55
N LEU A 79 -8.83 -8.25 8.82
CA LEU A 79 -10.22 -7.96 9.10
C LEU A 79 -10.61 -8.64 10.41
N VAL A 80 -11.07 -7.86 11.37
CA VAL A 80 -11.67 -8.35 12.61
C VAL A 80 -13.15 -7.98 12.61
N VAL A 81 -14.01 -8.98 12.74
CA VAL A 81 -15.46 -8.80 12.91
C VAL A 81 -15.79 -8.94 14.39
N ARG A 82 -16.41 -7.92 14.96
CA ARG A 82 -16.75 -7.83 16.38
C ARG A 82 -18.23 -7.55 16.54
N GLN A 83 -18.88 -8.19 17.51
CA GLN A 83 -20.24 -7.88 17.90
C GLN A 83 -20.29 -6.53 18.61
N GLU A 84 -21.11 -5.61 18.10
CA GLU A 84 -21.36 -4.29 18.71
C GLU A 84 -22.87 -4.05 18.77
N GLY A 85 -23.42 -3.95 19.98
CA GLY A 85 -24.87 -3.84 20.17
C GLY A 85 -25.62 -5.06 19.63
N ASP A 86 -26.61 -4.82 18.79
CA ASP A 86 -27.40 -5.79 18.06
C ASP A 86 -26.78 -6.23 16.71
N GLY A 87 -25.69 -5.59 16.29
CA GLY A 87 -25.03 -5.81 15.01
C GLY A 87 -23.58 -6.29 15.11
N VAL A 88 -22.90 -6.22 13.97
CA VAL A 88 -21.47 -6.48 13.85
C VAL A 88 -20.75 -5.28 13.26
N ARG A 89 -19.54 -5.03 13.75
CA ARG A 89 -18.63 -4.03 13.21
C ARG A 89 -17.36 -4.68 12.67
N ARG A 90 -16.83 -4.10 11.61
CA ARG A 90 -15.60 -4.56 10.95
C ARG A 90 -14.49 -3.57 11.27
N TYR A 91 -13.37 -4.10 11.74
CA TYR A 91 -12.13 -3.37 11.95
C TYR A 91 -11.10 -3.90 10.96
N CYS A 92 -10.48 -2.99 10.23
CA CYS A 92 -9.60 -3.29 9.14
C CYS A 92 -8.21 -2.75 9.41
N HIS A 93 -7.20 -3.53 9.04
CA HIS A 93 -5.85 -3.05 8.79
C HIS A 93 -5.54 -3.24 7.30
N ILE A 94 -5.01 -2.20 6.66
CA ILE A 94 -4.51 -2.25 5.27
C ILE A 94 -3.14 -1.56 5.26
N GLY A 95 -2.09 -2.32 4.91
CA GLY A 95 -0.71 -1.85 4.99
C GLY A 95 0.04 -1.90 3.67
N THR A 96 1.08 -1.07 3.57
CA THR A 96 2.07 -1.12 2.48
C THR A 96 3.08 -2.26 2.69
N GLY A 97 3.34 -2.60 3.95
CA GLY A 97 4.34 -3.56 4.42
C GLY A 97 3.75 -4.79 5.09
N ASN A 98 4.49 -5.89 5.06
CA ASN A 98 4.05 -7.16 5.65
C ASN A 98 4.18 -7.17 7.18
N TYR A 99 3.53 -8.16 7.78
CA TYR A 99 3.49 -8.32 9.23
C TYR A 99 4.76 -8.98 9.82
N ASN A 100 5.93 -8.62 9.30
CA ASN A 100 7.20 -9.19 9.73
C ASN A 100 7.92 -8.23 10.68
N SER A 101 8.10 -8.66 11.93
CA SER A 101 8.68 -7.84 13.00
C SER A 101 10.16 -7.48 12.78
N LYS A 102 10.89 -8.23 11.94
CA LYS A 102 12.28 -7.93 11.59
C LYS A 102 12.34 -6.80 10.56
N THR A 103 11.56 -6.90 9.48
CA THR A 103 11.56 -5.86 8.44
C THR A 103 10.93 -4.56 8.94
N ALA A 104 9.96 -4.62 9.86
CA ALA A 104 9.39 -3.43 10.50
C ALA A 104 10.42 -2.54 11.24
N ARG A 105 11.64 -3.03 11.51
CA ARG A 105 12.72 -2.24 12.13
C ARG A 105 13.63 -1.54 11.11
N THR A 106 13.61 -1.99 9.87
CA THR A 106 14.54 -1.55 8.82
C THR A 106 13.83 -0.97 7.60
N TYR A 107 12.53 -1.20 7.45
CA TYR A 107 11.71 -0.72 6.35
C TYR A 107 10.82 0.41 6.86
N GLU A 108 10.58 1.39 6.01
CA GLU A 108 9.56 2.41 6.21
C GLU A 108 8.25 1.92 5.58
N ASP A 109 7.19 1.86 6.38
CA ASP A 109 5.88 1.36 5.96
C ASP A 109 4.76 2.13 6.62
N ILE A 110 3.61 2.19 5.96
CA ILE A 110 2.39 2.85 6.44
C ILE A 110 1.27 1.81 6.53
N GLY A 111 0.46 1.90 7.59
CA GLY A 111 -0.74 1.09 7.78
C GLY A 111 -1.93 1.95 8.20
N LEU A 112 -3.08 1.70 7.60
CA LEU A 112 -4.36 2.28 8.02
C LEU A 112 -5.09 1.27 8.90
N LEU A 113 -5.39 1.69 10.14
CA LEU A 113 -6.40 1.05 10.99
C LEU A 113 -7.70 1.83 10.87
N THR A 114 -8.79 1.16 10.49
CA THR A 114 -10.08 1.82 10.27
C THR A 114 -11.24 0.92 10.66
N ALA A 115 -12.35 1.53 11.07
CA ALA A 115 -13.66 0.88 11.24
C ALA A 115 -14.69 1.44 10.25
N ASP A 116 -14.21 2.02 9.14
CA ASP A 116 -15.04 2.47 8.04
C ASP A 116 -15.82 1.29 7.44
N GLU A 117 -17.14 1.48 7.33
CA GLU A 117 -18.05 0.41 6.95
C GLU A 117 -17.80 -0.09 5.53
N GLN A 118 -17.52 0.83 4.60
CA GLN A 118 -17.34 0.49 3.19
C GLN A 118 -15.99 -0.18 2.93
N ALA A 119 -14.91 0.31 3.56
CA ALA A 119 -13.62 -0.37 3.54
C ALA A 119 -13.73 -1.77 4.15
N GLY A 120 -14.52 -1.94 5.21
CA GLY A 120 -14.80 -3.24 5.81
C GLY A 120 -15.63 -4.17 4.92
N ALA A 121 -16.60 -3.64 4.20
CA ALA A 121 -17.40 -4.40 3.24
C ALA A 121 -16.55 -4.89 2.07
N ASP A 122 -15.78 -3.99 1.45
CA ASP A 122 -14.85 -4.30 0.36
C ASP A 122 -13.79 -5.32 0.80
N LEU A 123 -13.23 -5.17 2.00
CA LEU A 123 -12.25 -6.13 2.51
C LEU A 123 -12.88 -7.50 2.78
N SER A 124 -14.15 -7.55 3.18
CA SER A 124 -14.89 -8.82 3.28
C SER A 124 -15.03 -9.49 1.91
N GLN A 125 -15.34 -8.71 0.86
CA GLN A 125 -15.40 -9.22 -0.52
C GLN A 125 -14.04 -9.71 -0.98
N LEU A 126 -12.96 -8.99 -0.67
CA LEU A 126 -11.60 -9.40 -1.00
C LEU A 126 -11.25 -10.75 -0.37
N PHE A 127 -11.58 -10.96 0.90
CA PHE A 127 -11.37 -12.25 1.55
C PHE A 127 -12.25 -13.36 0.95
N ASN A 128 -13.50 -13.07 0.58
CA ASN A 128 -14.37 -14.06 -0.08
C ASN A 128 -13.83 -14.45 -1.46
N TYR A 129 -13.30 -13.49 -2.21
CA TYR A 129 -12.60 -13.74 -3.48
C TYR A 129 -11.37 -14.62 -3.28
N LEU A 130 -10.49 -14.25 -2.35
CA LEU A 130 -9.26 -14.98 -2.04
C LEU A 130 -9.49 -16.42 -1.55
N THR A 131 -10.66 -16.68 -0.99
CA THR A 131 -11.08 -18.01 -0.51
C THR A 131 -11.91 -18.80 -1.52
N GLY A 132 -12.14 -18.24 -2.72
CA GLY A 132 -12.88 -18.91 -3.80
C GLY A 132 -14.41 -18.90 -3.65
N TYR A 133 -14.94 -18.18 -2.66
CA TYR A 133 -16.39 -18.06 -2.43
C TYR A 133 -17.08 -17.09 -3.40
N ALA A 134 -16.33 -16.13 -3.96
CA ALA A 134 -16.85 -15.17 -4.94
C ALA A 134 -15.99 -15.18 -6.21
N ARG A 135 -16.63 -15.15 -7.39
CA ARG A 135 -15.96 -15.07 -8.69
C ARG A 135 -16.00 -13.66 -9.31
N ASN A 136 -17.10 -12.94 -9.08
CA ASN A 136 -17.25 -11.55 -9.48
C ASN A 136 -17.29 -10.71 -8.20
N VAL A 137 -16.34 -9.80 -8.07
CA VAL A 137 -16.23 -8.89 -6.94
C VAL A 137 -16.16 -7.47 -7.46
N GLU A 138 -16.99 -6.63 -6.87
CA GLU A 138 -16.97 -5.19 -7.05
C GLU A 138 -16.58 -4.56 -5.72
N TYR A 139 -15.69 -3.57 -5.79
CA TYR A 139 -15.18 -2.85 -4.64
C TYR A 139 -15.59 -1.39 -4.82
N GLN A 140 -16.15 -0.77 -3.78
CA GLN A 140 -16.62 0.62 -3.88
C GLN A 140 -15.54 1.63 -3.53
N ARG A 141 -14.61 1.26 -2.64
CA ARG A 141 -13.50 2.10 -2.18
C ARG A 141 -12.15 1.51 -2.53
N LEU A 142 -11.96 0.20 -2.35
CA LEU A 142 -10.67 -0.43 -2.58
C LEU A 142 -10.39 -0.54 -4.09
N LEU A 143 -9.16 -0.20 -4.46
CA LEU A 143 -8.60 -0.55 -5.76
C LEU A 143 -7.85 -1.87 -5.61
N VAL A 144 -8.28 -2.91 -6.32
CA VAL A 144 -7.76 -4.28 -6.15
C VAL A 144 -7.21 -4.84 -7.45
N ALA A 145 -5.95 -5.28 -7.45
CA ALA A 145 -5.38 -6.01 -8.58
C ALA A 145 -5.81 -7.49 -8.55
N PRO A 146 -6.01 -8.16 -9.70
CA PRO A 146 -5.91 -7.61 -11.06
C PRO A 146 -7.22 -7.00 -11.60
N HIS A 147 -8.18 -6.64 -10.74
CA HIS A 147 -9.55 -6.27 -11.16
C HIS A 147 -9.65 -4.79 -11.53
N SER A 148 -9.67 -3.92 -10.52
CA SER A 148 -9.97 -2.49 -10.67
C SER A 148 -8.76 -1.58 -10.51
N LEU A 149 -7.63 -2.11 -10.02
CA LEU A 149 -6.50 -1.26 -9.62
C LEU A 149 -5.87 -0.52 -10.80
N ARG A 150 -5.58 -1.22 -11.90
CA ARG A 150 -5.00 -0.62 -13.11
C ARG A 150 -5.94 0.42 -13.72
N SER A 151 -7.17 0.01 -14.02
CA SER A 151 -8.18 0.89 -14.63
C SER A 151 -8.52 2.09 -13.75
N GLY A 152 -8.63 1.90 -12.43
CA GLY A 152 -8.87 2.99 -11.48
C GLY A 152 -7.73 4.00 -11.43
N LEU A 153 -6.47 3.55 -11.46
CA LEU A 153 -5.32 4.47 -11.55
C LEU A 153 -5.29 5.23 -12.87
N VAL A 154 -5.58 4.56 -14.00
CA VAL A 154 -5.69 5.22 -15.31
C VAL A 154 -6.76 6.30 -15.30
N GLU A 155 -7.94 6.02 -14.74
CA GLU A 155 -9.02 7.00 -14.60
C GLU A 155 -8.59 8.21 -13.76
N LEU A 156 -7.92 7.98 -12.63
CA LEU A 156 -7.42 9.04 -11.77
C LEU A 156 -6.37 9.92 -12.46
N ILE A 157 -5.45 9.32 -13.22
CA ILE A 157 -4.48 10.07 -14.04
C ILE A 157 -5.21 10.91 -15.10
N ARG A 158 -6.22 10.33 -15.76
CA ARG A 158 -7.02 11.04 -16.75
C ARG A 158 -7.83 12.19 -16.15
N ASN A 159 -8.31 12.05 -14.93
CA ASN A 159 -9.02 13.13 -14.24
C ASN A 159 -8.12 14.35 -13.99
N GLU A 160 -6.83 14.16 -13.71
CA GLU A 160 -5.88 15.28 -13.57
C GLU A 160 -5.72 16.07 -14.87
N ARG A 161 -5.84 15.41 -16.02
CA ARG A 161 -5.73 16.02 -17.35
C ARG A 161 -6.92 16.92 -17.67
N THR A 162 -8.10 16.58 -17.16
CA THR A 162 -9.33 17.36 -17.41
C THR A 162 -9.45 18.62 -16.55
N ALA A 163 -8.61 18.77 -15.51
CA ALA A 163 -8.60 19.95 -14.64
C ALA A 163 -8.20 21.26 -15.35
N GLY A 164 -7.59 21.15 -16.54
CA GLY A 164 -7.05 22.25 -17.32
C GLY A 164 -5.54 22.42 -17.13
N GLN A 165 -4.89 23.08 -18.09
CA GLN A 165 -3.44 23.21 -18.15
C GLN A 165 -2.86 23.79 -16.86
N GLY A 166 -1.86 23.11 -16.29
CA GLY A 166 -1.18 23.53 -15.05
C GLY A 166 -1.99 23.35 -13.75
N LYS A 167 -3.20 22.77 -13.82
CA LYS A 167 -4.06 22.53 -12.64
C LYS A 167 -4.07 21.08 -12.15
N GLY A 168 -3.56 20.16 -12.97
CA GLY A 168 -3.37 18.78 -12.58
C GLY A 168 -2.09 18.61 -11.75
N HIS A 169 -2.16 17.78 -10.70
CA HIS A 169 -1.01 17.45 -9.86
C HIS A 169 -1.05 15.99 -9.41
N ILE A 170 -0.01 15.25 -9.77
CA ILE A 170 0.19 13.86 -9.39
C ILE A 170 1.45 13.75 -8.55
N VAL A 171 1.34 13.11 -7.38
CA VAL A 171 2.51 12.72 -6.59
C VAL A 171 2.42 11.23 -6.28
N MET A 172 3.44 10.46 -6.64
CA MET A 172 3.46 9.03 -6.36
C MET A 172 4.77 8.61 -5.71
N LYS A 173 4.67 7.81 -4.65
CA LYS A 173 5.80 7.16 -3.98
C LYS A 173 5.63 5.65 -4.11
N MET A 174 6.67 4.96 -4.55
CA MET A 174 6.65 3.49 -4.71
C MET A 174 8.06 2.90 -4.78
N ASN A 175 8.16 1.58 -4.76
CA ASN A 175 9.46 0.91 -4.91
C ASN A 175 9.87 0.79 -6.37
N SER A 176 8.91 0.61 -7.29
CA SER A 176 9.22 0.40 -8.70
C SER A 176 8.10 0.83 -9.64
N LEU A 177 8.47 1.41 -10.77
CA LEU A 177 7.61 1.83 -11.87
C LEU A 177 8.13 1.21 -13.18
N ALA A 178 7.41 0.24 -13.73
CA ALA A 178 7.78 -0.46 -14.96
C ALA A 178 6.58 -0.92 -15.80
N ASP A 179 5.37 -0.45 -15.48
CA ASP A 179 4.17 -0.77 -16.23
C ASP A 179 4.01 0.13 -17.47
N PRO A 180 4.00 -0.41 -18.70
CA PRO A 180 3.97 0.40 -19.91
C PRO A 180 2.73 1.29 -20.05
N GLU A 181 1.56 0.79 -19.68
CA GLU A 181 0.29 1.52 -19.83
C GLU A 181 0.23 2.71 -18.87
N LEU A 182 0.56 2.51 -17.59
CA LEU A 182 0.59 3.61 -16.63
C LEU A 182 1.70 4.62 -16.95
N ILE A 183 2.84 4.18 -17.48
CA ILE A 183 3.89 5.10 -17.95
C ILE A 183 3.38 5.97 -19.11
N GLU A 184 2.67 5.38 -20.08
CA GLU A 184 2.10 6.11 -21.21
C GLU A 184 1.03 7.13 -20.76
N GLU A 185 0.19 6.77 -19.78
CA GLU A 185 -0.79 7.71 -19.22
C GLU A 185 -0.10 8.84 -18.44
N LEU A 186 1.01 8.58 -17.75
CA LEU A 186 1.80 9.63 -17.09
C LEU A 186 2.47 10.57 -18.11
N TYR A 187 2.98 10.05 -19.23
CA TYR A 187 3.48 10.88 -20.33
C TYR A 187 2.37 11.73 -20.94
N SER A 188 1.21 11.13 -21.21
CA SER A 188 0.04 11.85 -21.70
C SER A 188 -0.39 12.95 -20.72
N ALA A 189 -0.34 12.69 -19.42
CA ALA A 189 -0.64 13.70 -18.41
C ALA A 189 0.37 14.85 -18.43
N SER A 190 1.67 14.54 -18.53
CA SER A 190 2.71 15.56 -18.68
C SER A 190 2.50 16.42 -19.92
N ALA A 191 2.17 15.81 -21.07
CA ALA A 191 1.91 16.54 -22.32
C ALA A 191 0.73 17.54 -22.19
N ASP A 192 -0.28 17.20 -21.38
CA ASP A 192 -1.42 18.08 -21.08
C ASP A 192 -1.12 19.14 -20.00
N GLY A 193 0.13 19.22 -19.52
CA GLY A 193 0.58 20.20 -18.54
C GLY A 193 0.30 19.82 -17.08
N VAL A 194 0.02 18.54 -16.79
CA VAL A 194 -0.09 18.02 -15.42
C VAL A 194 1.31 17.97 -14.80
N ARG A 195 1.48 18.52 -13.59
CA ARG A 195 2.72 18.36 -12.82
C ARG A 195 2.75 16.96 -12.22
N VAL A 196 3.82 16.20 -12.48
CA VAL A 196 4.00 14.83 -11.98
C VAL A 196 5.31 14.73 -11.19
N GLU A 197 5.21 14.31 -9.94
CA GLU A 197 6.36 14.15 -9.04
C GLU A 197 6.43 12.70 -8.53
N LEU A 198 7.49 11.99 -8.90
CA LEU A 198 7.65 10.57 -8.63
C LEU A 198 8.80 10.33 -7.66
N ILE A 199 8.53 9.59 -6.60
CA ILE A 199 9.52 9.10 -5.62
C ILE A 199 9.62 7.59 -5.82
N VAL A 200 10.59 7.16 -6.64
CA VAL A 200 10.78 5.75 -7.01
C VAL A 200 12.15 5.29 -6.53
N ARG A 201 12.15 4.42 -5.52
CA ARG A 201 13.39 3.96 -4.89
C ARG A 201 14.24 3.07 -5.78
N GLY A 202 13.60 2.12 -6.46
CA GLY A 202 14.24 1.02 -7.19
C GLY A 202 14.13 1.21 -8.69
N ILE A 203 13.50 0.25 -9.37
CA ILE A 203 13.41 0.23 -10.83
C ILE A 203 12.45 1.34 -11.29
N CYS A 204 12.92 2.22 -12.18
CA CYS A 204 12.09 3.19 -12.90
C CYS A 204 12.36 3.06 -14.40
N CYS A 205 11.35 2.68 -15.17
CA CYS A 205 11.42 2.61 -16.63
C CYS A 205 10.90 3.88 -17.32
N LEU A 206 10.34 4.82 -16.55
CA LEU A 206 9.94 6.14 -17.04
C LEU A 206 11.17 7.04 -17.18
N ARG A 207 11.24 7.79 -18.28
CA ARG A 207 12.30 8.76 -18.60
C ARG A 207 11.77 10.19 -18.40
N PRO A 208 12.18 10.92 -17.35
CA PRO A 208 11.72 12.29 -17.08
C PRO A 208 12.45 13.34 -17.94
N GLY A 209 11.83 14.51 -18.12
CA GLY A 209 12.47 15.69 -18.73
C GLY A 209 12.65 15.66 -20.25
N VAL A 210 11.99 14.74 -20.96
CA VAL A 210 12.06 14.66 -22.43
C VAL A 210 11.13 15.71 -23.05
N PRO A 211 11.64 16.63 -23.90
CA PRO A 211 10.83 17.66 -24.53
C PRO A 211 9.62 17.12 -25.28
N GLY A 212 8.43 17.70 -25.03
CA GLY A 212 7.16 17.28 -25.64
C GLY A 212 6.59 15.95 -25.15
N LEU A 213 7.23 15.29 -24.17
CA LEU A 213 6.79 14.00 -23.62
C LEU A 213 6.69 14.01 -22.09
N SER A 214 7.76 14.40 -21.40
CA SER A 214 7.87 14.26 -19.93
C SER A 214 8.49 15.48 -19.23
N GLU A 215 8.36 16.67 -19.84
CA GLU A 215 8.89 17.95 -19.30
C GLU A 215 8.30 18.31 -17.93
N ASN A 216 7.08 17.88 -17.63
CA ASN A 216 6.41 18.13 -16.37
C ASN A 216 6.56 16.99 -15.36
N ILE A 217 7.42 16.00 -15.66
CA ILE A 217 7.69 14.85 -14.79
C ILE A 217 9.05 14.99 -14.14
N THR A 218 9.07 14.94 -12.81
CA THR A 218 10.30 14.79 -12.03
C THR A 218 10.34 13.42 -11.35
N VAL A 219 11.51 12.82 -11.27
CA VAL A 219 11.72 11.52 -10.64
C VAL A 219 12.89 11.64 -9.67
N ARG A 220 12.67 11.20 -8.43
CA ARG A 220 13.71 11.08 -7.41
C ARG A 220 13.69 9.73 -6.70
N SER A 221 14.79 9.38 -6.08
CA SER A 221 14.98 8.20 -5.26
C SER A 221 15.58 8.60 -3.93
N ILE A 222 15.06 8.06 -2.83
CA ILE A 222 15.59 8.29 -1.48
C ILE A 222 16.25 7.00 -1.02
N VAL A 223 17.56 7.07 -0.76
CA VAL A 223 18.35 5.91 -0.33
C VAL A 223 19.17 6.29 0.90
N GLY A 224 18.85 5.65 2.02
CA GLY A 224 19.58 5.85 3.27
C GLY A 224 19.44 4.67 4.22
N ARG A 225 19.43 4.96 5.53
CA ARG A 225 19.35 3.97 6.61
C ARG A 225 18.13 3.04 6.50
N TYR A 226 16.94 3.60 6.32
CA TYR A 226 15.71 2.83 6.18
C TYR A 226 15.49 2.44 4.72
N LEU A 227 14.85 1.29 4.54
CA LEU A 227 14.36 0.83 3.26
C LEU A 227 13.03 1.52 2.98
N GLU A 228 13.05 2.61 2.21
CA GLU A 228 11.82 3.27 1.73
C GLU A 228 10.93 2.23 1.04
N HIS A 229 9.75 1.96 1.59
CA HIS A 229 8.94 0.82 1.14
C HIS A 229 7.45 1.14 1.03
N SER A 230 6.97 2.23 1.65
CA SER A 230 5.60 2.66 1.48
C SER A 230 5.27 2.97 0.02
N ARG A 231 4.02 2.66 -0.36
CA ARG A 231 3.43 3.07 -1.64
C ARG A 231 2.28 4.02 -1.37
N ILE A 232 2.39 5.21 -1.92
CA ILE A 232 1.47 6.33 -1.73
C ILE A 232 1.16 6.92 -3.09
N TYR A 233 -0.11 7.21 -3.36
CA TYR A 233 -0.55 7.81 -4.62
C TYR A 233 -1.48 8.98 -4.29
N ARG A 234 -1.15 10.17 -4.80
CA ARG A 234 -1.91 11.39 -4.59
C ARG A 234 -2.29 12.00 -5.93
N PHE A 235 -3.56 12.33 -6.05
CA PHE A 235 -4.17 12.98 -7.21
C PHE A 235 -4.84 14.27 -6.72
N GLY A 236 -4.39 15.44 -7.18
CA GLY A 236 -4.89 16.74 -6.73
C GLY A 236 -6.37 17.02 -7.03
N ASN A 237 -6.93 16.31 -8.01
CA ASN A 237 -8.31 16.42 -8.50
C ASN A 237 -9.05 15.07 -8.43
N GLY A 238 -8.56 14.12 -7.64
CA GLY A 238 -9.07 12.74 -7.62
C GLY A 238 -10.51 12.58 -7.12
N ARG A 239 -11.07 13.56 -6.38
CA ARG A 239 -12.50 13.60 -6.01
C ARG A 239 -13.28 14.71 -6.73
N GLY A 240 -12.72 15.26 -7.80
CA GLY A 240 -13.24 16.42 -8.51
C GLY A 240 -12.29 17.63 -8.42
N PRO A 241 -12.65 18.76 -9.04
CA PRO A 241 -11.77 19.92 -9.18
C PRO A 241 -11.23 20.42 -7.84
N SER A 242 -9.90 20.40 -7.70
CA SER A 242 -9.16 20.83 -6.50
C SER A 242 -9.51 20.07 -5.21
N VAL A 243 -10.07 18.85 -5.32
CA VAL A 243 -10.32 17.97 -4.16
C VAL A 243 -9.36 16.79 -4.22
N PRO A 244 -8.30 16.77 -3.40
CA PRO A 244 -7.27 15.75 -3.49
C PRO A 244 -7.78 14.37 -3.02
N LEU A 245 -7.19 13.33 -3.59
CA LEU A 245 -7.41 11.93 -3.22
C LEU A 245 -6.07 11.25 -3.00
N HIS A 246 -5.94 10.60 -1.85
CA HIS A 246 -4.76 9.85 -1.46
C HIS A 246 -5.08 8.38 -1.35
N PHE A 247 -4.17 7.53 -1.82
CA PHE A 247 -4.21 6.09 -1.61
C PHE A 247 -2.92 5.64 -0.94
N ILE A 248 -3.05 4.62 -0.08
CA ILE A 248 -1.94 3.78 0.34
C ILE A 248 -2.25 2.33 -0.02
N GLY A 249 -1.23 1.50 -0.19
CA GLY A 249 -1.46 0.08 -0.39
C GLY A 249 -0.22 -0.73 -0.75
N SER A 250 -0.46 -1.95 -1.23
CA SER A 250 0.59 -2.95 -1.38
C SER A 250 1.25 -2.99 -2.76
N ALA A 251 0.65 -2.36 -3.77
CA ALA A 251 1.13 -2.45 -5.15
C ALA A 251 2.19 -1.40 -5.49
N ASP A 252 3.23 -1.86 -6.16
CA ASP A 252 4.06 -1.05 -7.06
C ASP A 252 3.43 -1.07 -8.46
N LEU A 253 3.84 -0.15 -9.35
CA LEU A 253 3.35 -0.07 -10.72
C LEU A 253 4.20 -0.91 -11.66
N MET A 254 4.11 -2.24 -11.52
CA MET A 254 4.77 -3.22 -12.41
C MET A 254 3.75 -4.23 -12.95
N PRO A 255 3.93 -4.79 -14.17
CA PRO A 255 2.98 -5.75 -14.75
C PRO A 255 2.69 -6.93 -13.82
N ARG A 256 3.71 -7.45 -13.13
CA ARG A 256 3.53 -8.55 -12.17
C ARG A 256 2.67 -8.20 -10.94
N ASN A 257 2.64 -6.94 -10.53
CA ASN A 257 1.82 -6.45 -9.41
C ASN A 257 0.38 -6.21 -9.85
N LEU A 258 0.22 -5.71 -11.07
CA LEU A 258 -1.09 -5.34 -11.63
C LEU A 258 -1.84 -6.54 -12.21
N ASP A 259 -1.15 -7.53 -12.79
CA ASP A 259 -1.80 -8.59 -13.57
C ASP A 259 -1.71 -9.98 -12.92
N ARG A 260 -0.67 -10.22 -12.10
CA ARG A 260 -0.33 -11.56 -11.57
C ARG A 260 -0.37 -11.65 -10.05
N ARG A 261 -0.79 -10.58 -9.38
CA ARG A 261 -0.88 -10.51 -7.92
C ARG A 261 -2.23 -9.99 -7.50
N VAL A 262 -2.64 -10.43 -6.31
CA VAL A 262 -3.72 -9.77 -5.57
C VAL A 262 -3.08 -8.72 -4.67
N GLU A 263 -3.27 -7.46 -5.05
CA GLU A 263 -2.84 -6.26 -4.33
C GLU A 263 -4.07 -5.44 -3.96
N ALA A 264 -4.01 -4.65 -2.88
CA ALA A 264 -5.07 -3.71 -2.55
C ALA A 264 -4.50 -2.33 -2.22
N MET A 265 -5.21 -1.29 -2.64
CA MET A 265 -5.05 0.08 -2.18
C MET A 265 -6.34 0.58 -1.58
N VAL A 266 -6.22 1.43 -0.57
CA VAL A 266 -7.35 2.05 0.14
C VAL A 266 -7.23 3.56 0.06
N PRO A 267 -8.34 4.28 -0.22
CA PRO A 267 -8.34 5.73 -0.16
C PRO A 267 -8.27 6.21 1.29
N ILE A 268 -7.58 7.31 1.52
CA ILE A 268 -7.58 8.00 2.80
C ILE A 268 -8.72 9.02 2.80
N GLU A 269 -9.70 8.80 3.66
CA GLU A 269 -10.92 9.61 3.75
C GLU A 269 -10.83 10.67 4.85
N ASP A 270 -10.14 10.34 5.94
CA ASP A 270 -9.98 11.26 7.07
C ASP A 270 -9.02 12.40 6.67
N PRO A 271 -9.46 13.69 6.74
CA PRO A 271 -8.63 14.81 6.32
C PRO A 271 -7.34 14.95 7.12
N ALA A 272 -7.33 14.60 8.41
CA ALA A 272 -6.13 14.66 9.23
C ALA A 272 -5.13 13.57 8.84
N LEU A 273 -5.61 12.37 8.48
CA LEU A 273 -4.75 11.32 7.91
C LEU A 273 -4.26 11.68 6.51
N ALA A 274 -5.10 12.29 5.67
CA ALA A 274 -4.69 12.77 4.34
C ALA A 274 -3.58 13.82 4.46
N GLN A 275 -3.71 14.77 5.40
CA GLN A 275 -2.65 15.73 5.70
C GLN A 275 -1.35 15.06 6.16
N ARG A 276 -1.44 14.00 6.99
CA ARG A 276 -0.25 13.24 7.40
C ARG A 276 0.45 12.58 6.21
N ILE A 277 -0.31 12.12 5.21
CA ILE A 277 0.26 11.58 3.97
C ILE A 277 0.93 12.70 3.14
N ASP A 278 0.30 13.87 3.07
CA ASP A 278 0.92 15.05 2.43
C ASP A 278 2.23 15.44 3.10
N ASP A 279 2.31 15.43 4.43
CA ASP A 279 3.57 15.69 5.17
C ASP A 279 4.66 14.69 4.75
N VAL A 280 4.33 13.40 4.62
CA VAL A 280 5.29 12.35 4.21
C VAL A 280 5.82 12.61 2.79
N LEU A 281 4.91 12.93 1.87
CA LEU A 281 5.26 13.24 0.49
C LEU A 281 6.10 14.52 0.41
N GLN A 282 5.72 15.58 1.15
CA GLN A 282 6.44 16.85 1.17
C GLN A 282 7.85 16.70 1.72
N VAL A 283 8.03 15.97 2.83
CA VAL A 283 9.36 15.68 3.38
C VAL A 283 10.22 14.93 2.35
N SER A 284 9.65 13.92 1.70
CA SER A 284 10.34 13.16 0.65
C SER A 284 10.74 14.02 -0.56
N LEU A 285 9.86 14.94 -0.98
CA LEU A 285 10.10 15.90 -2.08
C LEU A 285 11.02 17.07 -1.68
N SER A 286 11.28 17.26 -0.39
CA SER A 286 12.17 18.33 0.10
C SER A 286 13.55 17.81 0.48
N ASP A 287 13.76 16.49 0.46
CA ASP A 287 15.03 15.87 0.83
C ASP A 287 16.19 16.37 -0.04
N ASP A 288 17.24 16.83 0.62
CA ASP A 288 18.47 17.32 0.02
C ASP A 288 19.71 16.61 0.60
N SER A 289 19.51 15.44 1.21
CA SER A 289 20.54 14.72 1.95
C SER A 289 20.75 13.30 1.42
N LEU A 290 19.66 12.57 1.25
CA LEU A 290 19.59 11.18 0.78
C LEU A 290 19.07 11.07 -0.65
N ALA A 291 18.46 12.13 -1.18
CA ALA A 291 17.81 12.13 -2.48
C ALA A 291 18.81 12.08 -3.66
N TRP A 292 18.42 11.32 -4.67
CA TRP A 292 18.97 11.30 -6.01
C TRP A 292 17.87 11.70 -6.98
N GLU A 293 18.22 12.43 -8.03
CA GLU A 293 17.32 12.79 -9.13
C GLU A 293 17.72 12.03 -10.39
N LEU A 294 16.71 11.55 -11.12
CA LEU A 294 16.90 10.94 -12.43
C LEU A 294 16.75 12.04 -13.48
N ALA A 295 17.84 12.30 -14.20
CA ALA A 295 17.85 13.18 -15.36
C ALA A 295 18.16 12.32 -16.59
N ASP A 296 17.23 12.25 -17.55
CA ASP A 296 17.31 11.32 -18.66
C ASP A 296 17.42 9.86 -18.17
N SER A 297 18.64 9.31 -18.17
CA SER A 297 18.96 7.92 -17.78
C SER A 297 19.96 7.87 -16.63
N ASP A 298 20.43 9.02 -16.16
CA ASP A 298 21.48 9.15 -15.16
C ASP A 298 20.90 9.59 -13.81
N TRP A 299 21.30 8.87 -12.76
CA TRP A 299 21.00 9.25 -11.39
C TRP A 299 22.11 10.13 -10.86
N THR A 300 21.76 11.33 -10.40
CA THR A 300 22.70 12.25 -9.75
C THR A 300 22.22 12.60 -8.35
N PRO A 301 23.12 12.76 -7.37
CA PRO A 301 22.71 13.18 -6.04
C PRO A 301 22.16 14.62 -6.10
N VAL A 302 21.05 14.87 -5.40
CA VAL A 302 20.53 16.23 -5.23
C VAL A 302 21.59 17.10 -4.56
N THR A 303 21.63 18.39 -4.94
CA THR A 303 22.59 19.34 -4.35
C THR A 303 22.43 19.39 -2.83
N ARG A 304 23.45 18.92 -2.12
CA ARG A 304 23.37 18.72 -0.68
C ARG A 304 23.50 20.03 0.10
N ARG A 305 22.37 20.63 0.47
CA ARG A 305 22.35 21.72 1.46
C ARG A 305 22.21 21.19 2.88
N ARG A 306 21.84 19.91 3.04
CA ARG A 306 21.68 19.20 4.33
C ARG A 306 20.67 19.88 5.26
N THR A 307 19.59 20.37 4.67
CA THR A 307 18.51 21.03 5.41
C THR A 307 17.39 20.05 5.78
N VAL A 308 17.13 19.05 4.93
CA VAL A 308 16.10 18.04 5.16
C VAL A 308 16.66 16.66 4.86
N GLU A 309 16.62 15.79 5.86
CA GLU A 309 16.87 14.36 5.72
C GLU A 309 15.59 13.59 6.03
N THR A 310 15.02 12.91 5.04
CA THR A 310 13.70 12.24 5.10
C THR A 310 13.59 11.34 6.32
N HIS A 311 14.58 10.47 6.54
CA HIS A 311 14.50 9.47 7.60
C HIS A 311 14.51 10.09 9.00
N LEU A 312 15.30 11.15 9.23
CA LEU A 312 15.33 11.85 10.52
C LEU A 312 14.05 12.62 10.75
N GLU A 313 13.55 13.32 9.72
CA GLU A 313 12.37 14.15 9.85
C GLU A 313 11.09 13.32 10.04
N LEU A 314 10.92 12.24 9.26
CA LEU A 314 9.81 11.32 9.47
C LEU A 314 9.87 10.63 10.83
N GLN A 315 11.07 10.30 11.32
CA GLN A 315 11.25 9.75 12.67
C GLN A 315 10.85 10.78 13.74
N ARG A 316 11.27 12.04 13.61
CA ARG A 316 10.89 13.13 14.52
C ARG A 316 9.37 13.30 14.57
N LEU A 317 8.72 13.40 13.41
CA LEU A 317 7.26 13.53 13.29
C LEU A 317 6.53 12.34 13.91
N ALA A 318 7.04 11.12 13.72
CA ALA A 318 6.46 9.93 14.34
C ALA A 318 6.59 9.95 15.88
N MET A 319 7.74 10.35 16.41
CA MET A 319 7.97 10.47 17.86
C MET A 319 7.10 11.55 18.50
N GLU A 320 6.94 12.70 17.85
CA GLU A 320 6.07 13.78 18.34
C GLU A 320 4.63 13.32 18.44
N ARG A 321 4.10 12.68 17.40
CA ARG A 321 2.74 12.13 17.39
C ARG A 321 2.54 11.07 18.47
N ALA A 322 3.52 10.17 18.64
CA ALA A 322 3.48 9.17 19.70
C ALA A 322 3.52 9.79 21.11
N SER A 323 4.21 10.92 21.30
CA SER A 323 4.25 11.63 22.59
C SER A 323 2.95 12.35 22.94
N ILE A 324 2.17 12.75 21.93
CA ILE A 324 0.88 13.43 22.10
C ILE A 324 -0.22 12.46 22.56
N GLU A 325 -0.17 11.19 22.13
CA GLU A 325 -1.16 10.15 22.49
C GLU A 325 -0.98 9.54 23.90
N ILE A 326 0.06 9.95 24.66
CA ILE A 326 0.34 9.46 26.03
C ILE A 326 -0.19 10.43 27.12
N ARG A 327 -0.92 11.49 26.78
CA ARG A 327 -1.58 12.40 27.75
C ARG A 327 -3.09 12.27 27.72
#